data_AF-A0A1H0SRT1-F1
#
_entry.id   AF-A0A1H0SRT1-F1
#
_cell.length_a   1.000
_cell.length_b   1.000
_cell.length_c   1.000
_cell.angle_alpha   90.00
_cell.angle_beta   90.00
_cell.angle_gamma   90.00
#
_symmetry.space_group_name_H-M   'P 1'
#
loop_
_entity.id
_entity.type
_entity.pdbx_description
1 polymer ?
#
loop_
_entity_poly.entity_id
_entity_poly.type
_entity_poly.pdbx_seq_one_letter_code
_entity_poly.pdbx_strand_id
1 'polypeptide(L)'
;MTDLSAFIAGLPKAELHVHHVGSASPTAVAALAARHAGSTRVPADPASLAEYFTFTDFAHFVEVYLSVVDLIRDADDVHTLTYEVARGLAGQNVRYAEVTVTPFTSVRAGVAAPEFCAAIEDARLQAERDFGIALRWCFDIPGEAGPEAADATLEIALTQQPAGLISFGLGGPEIGVPRPQFARHFAAARAAGLHSAPHAGESTGPQTVWDAIEHLGAERIGHGIAAAQDPRLMAYLADHGIALEVCPTSNVCTRSVRSLAEHPLPALAAAGVPVTINSDDPPMFSTTLNREYEVAADLLGLDASGIAGLAMAAAQYSFAPAAEKAQLVEQIDRYRQAAG
;
A
#
# COMPACT_ATOMS: atom_id res chain seq x y z
N MET A 1 15.78 -6.09 21.95
CA MET A 1 15.40 -6.07 20.52
C MET A 1 15.13 -7.47 19.99
N THR A 2 15.97 -8.49 20.25
CA THR A 2 15.81 -9.84 19.68
C THR A 2 14.48 -10.54 19.99
N ASP A 3 13.86 -10.25 21.14
CA ASP A 3 12.58 -10.83 21.53
C ASP A 3 11.39 -10.17 20.80
N LEU A 4 11.38 -8.83 20.71
CA LEU A 4 10.33 -8.08 20.04
C LEU A 4 10.34 -8.30 18.51
N SER A 5 11.51 -8.36 17.87
CA SER A 5 11.62 -8.69 16.45
C SER A 5 11.07 -10.09 16.14
N ALA A 6 11.34 -11.08 17.01
CA ALA A 6 10.79 -12.44 16.86
C ALA A 6 9.26 -12.45 17.04
N PHE A 7 8.75 -11.70 18.01
CA PHE A 7 7.31 -11.50 18.19
C PHE A 7 6.66 -10.86 16.95
N ILE A 8 7.22 -9.77 16.43
CA ILE A 8 6.73 -9.09 15.22
C ILE A 8 6.70 -10.03 14.02
N ALA A 9 7.75 -10.82 13.83
CA ALA A 9 7.84 -11.76 12.72
C ALA A 9 6.75 -12.86 12.78
N GLY A 10 6.39 -13.31 13.99
CA GLY A 10 5.34 -14.32 14.19
C GLY A 10 3.91 -13.77 14.34
N LEU A 11 3.74 -12.46 14.48
CA LEU A 11 2.44 -11.80 14.67
C LEU A 11 1.63 -11.79 13.37
N PRO A 12 0.37 -12.27 13.35
CA PRO A 12 -0.51 -12.11 12.19
C PRO A 12 -0.79 -10.62 11.93
N LYS A 13 -0.70 -10.16 10.68
CA LYS A 13 -0.85 -8.73 10.35
C LYS A 13 -1.78 -8.51 9.15
N ALA A 14 -2.34 -7.30 9.07
CA ALA A 14 -2.92 -6.74 7.85
C ALA A 14 -1.98 -5.68 7.26
N GLU A 15 -1.88 -5.61 5.94
CA GLU A 15 -1.22 -4.55 5.18
C GLU A 15 -2.28 -3.79 4.38
N LEU A 16 -2.49 -2.51 4.66
CA LEU A 16 -3.57 -1.72 4.05
C LEU A 16 -3.07 -0.72 3.00
N HIS A 17 -1.76 -0.53 2.89
CA HIS A 17 -1.17 0.45 1.99
C HIS A 17 0.16 -0.07 1.47
N VAL A 18 0.06 -0.74 0.34
CA VAL A 18 1.18 -1.35 -0.35
C VAL A 18 0.93 -1.33 -1.85
N HIS A 19 1.94 -0.97 -2.64
CA HIS A 19 1.79 -0.83 -4.08
C HIS A 19 2.27 -2.08 -4.81
N HIS A 20 1.51 -2.48 -5.83
CA HIS A 20 1.76 -3.70 -6.60
C HIS A 20 3.17 -3.73 -7.21
N VAL A 21 3.52 -2.72 -8.00
CA VAL A 21 4.85 -2.62 -8.63
C VAL A 21 5.93 -2.30 -7.60
N GLY A 22 5.63 -1.43 -6.64
CA GLY A 22 6.51 -1.09 -5.51
C GLY A 22 7.00 -2.29 -4.73
N SER A 23 6.16 -3.31 -4.65
CA SER A 23 6.38 -4.55 -3.91
C SER A 23 7.07 -5.64 -4.69
N ALA A 24 7.52 -5.37 -5.92
CA ALA A 24 8.28 -6.30 -6.71
C ALA A 24 9.62 -6.63 -6.02
N SER A 25 9.68 -7.78 -5.34
CA SER A 25 10.92 -8.24 -4.70
C SER A 25 12.02 -8.44 -5.75
N PRO A 26 13.31 -8.39 -5.37
CA PRO A 26 14.40 -8.72 -6.28
C PRO A 26 14.19 -10.07 -6.98
N THR A 27 13.66 -11.08 -6.28
CA THR A 27 13.33 -12.38 -6.88
C THR A 27 12.25 -12.26 -7.97
N ALA A 28 11.20 -11.47 -7.72
CA ALA A 28 10.12 -11.23 -8.69
C ALA A 28 10.65 -10.48 -9.92
N VAL A 29 11.41 -9.40 -9.69
CA VAL A 29 12.02 -8.59 -10.74
C VAL A 29 12.97 -9.43 -11.60
N ALA A 30 13.78 -10.27 -10.98
CA ALA A 30 14.67 -11.20 -11.69
C ALA A 30 13.88 -12.21 -12.54
N ALA A 31 12.81 -12.79 -11.99
CA ALA A 31 11.96 -13.73 -12.73
C ALA A 31 11.29 -13.09 -13.96
N LEU A 32 10.79 -11.86 -13.82
CA LEU A 32 10.24 -11.09 -14.93
C LEU A 32 11.32 -10.70 -15.95
N ALA A 33 12.48 -10.23 -15.49
CA ALA A 33 13.60 -9.89 -16.35
C ALA A 33 14.11 -11.11 -17.16
N ALA A 34 14.08 -12.31 -16.58
CA ALA A 34 14.46 -13.55 -17.26
C ALA A 34 13.54 -13.86 -18.46
N ARG A 35 12.24 -13.55 -18.37
CA ARG A 35 11.28 -13.74 -19.48
C ARG A 35 11.55 -12.80 -20.65
N HIS A 36 11.98 -11.60 -20.32
CA HIS A 36 12.29 -10.53 -21.28
C HIS A 36 13.78 -10.45 -21.62
N ALA A 37 14.55 -11.52 -21.38
CA ALA A 37 15.99 -11.55 -21.57
C ALA A 37 16.40 -11.06 -22.98
N GLY A 38 17.34 -10.12 -23.04
CA GLY A 38 17.78 -9.48 -24.28
C GLY A 38 16.95 -8.28 -24.75
N SER A 39 15.85 -7.97 -24.05
CA SER A 39 14.99 -6.80 -24.32
C SER A 39 14.77 -5.89 -23.10
N THR A 40 15.49 -6.16 -22.01
CA THR A 40 15.54 -5.33 -20.81
C THR A 40 16.97 -5.21 -20.32
N ARG A 41 17.27 -4.10 -19.64
CA ARG A 41 18.54 -3.86 -18.93
C ARG A 41 18.48 -4.30 -17.46
N VAL A 42 17.32 -4.75 -16.99
CA VAL A 42 17.15 -5.22 -15.62
C VAL A 42 17.81 -6.60 -15.48
N PRO A 43 18.69 -6.81 -14.47
CA PRO A 43 19.31 -8.11 -14.25
C PRO A 43 18.29 -9.22 -13.95
N ALA A 44 18.49 -10.39 -14.57
CA ALA A 44 17.71 -11.60 -14.32
C ALA A 44 18.24 -12.44 -13.14
N ASP A 45 19.30 -11.99 -12.49
CA ASP A 45 19.88 -12.62 -11.29
C ASP A 45 19.50 -11.79 -10.04
N PRO A 46 18.80 -12.39 -9.05
CA PRO A 46 18.44 -11.70 -7.81
C PRO A 46 19.63 -11.10 -7.05
N ALA A 47 20.80 -11.75 -7.09
CA ALA A 47 21.98 -11.24 -6.39
C ALA A 47 22.51 -9.94 -7.04
N SER A 48 22.35 -9.80 -8.36
CA SER A 48 22.72 -8.61 -9.12
C SER A 48 21.74 -7.43 -8.93
N LEU A 49 20.53 -7.68 -8.44
CA LEU A 49 19.52 -6.63 -8.26
C LEU A 49 19.77 -5.74 -7.03
N ALA A 50 20.48 -6.23 -6.01
CA ALA A 50 20.87 -5.39 -4.87
C ALA A 50 21.75 -4.21 -5.30
N GLU A 51 22.69 -4.44 -6.22
CA GLU A 51 23.51 -3.38 -6.82
C GLU A 51 22.68 -2.51 -7.78
N TYR A 52 21.80 -3.13 -8.57
CA TYR A 52 20.92 -2.42 -9.51
C TYR A 52 19.99 -1.40 -8.83
N PHE A 53 19.57 -1.68 -7.60
CA PHE A 53 18.77 -0.76 -6.77
C PHE A 53 19.61 0.22 -5.92
N THR A 54 20.90 0.39 -6.23
CA THR A 54 21.72 1.43 -5.61
C THR A 54 21.66 2.71 -6.45
N PHE A 55 20.88 3.68 -6.00
CA PHE A 55 20.61 4.91 -6.73
C PHE A 55 21.69 5.98 -6.51
N THR A 56 22.00 6.75 -7.56
CA THR A 56 22.99 7.85 -7.49
C THR A 56 22.33 9.18 -7.17
N ASP A 57 21.09 9.37 -7.61
CA ASP A 57 20.22 10.51 -7.34
C ASP A 57 18.76 10.13 -7.62
N PHE A 58 17.83 11.09 -7.46
CA PHE A 58 16.41 10.87 -7.68
C PHE A 58 16.06 10.58 -9.14
N ALA A 59 16.79 11.17 -10.10
CA ALA A 59 16.55 10.91 -11.51
C ALA A 59 16.93 9.47 -11.86
N HIS A 60 18.06 8.98 -11.33
CA HIS A 60 18.47 7.58 -11.46
C HIS A 60 17.49 6.62 -10.78
N PHE A 61 16.94 6.98 -9.61
CA PHE A 61 15.86 6.22 -8.97
C PHE A 61 14.64 6.09 -9.88
N VAL A 62 14.12 7.20 -10.44
CA VAL A 62 12.97 7.16 -11.36
C VAL A 62 13.28 6.32 -12.60
N GLU A 63 14.49 6.46 -13.14
CA GLU A 63 14.94 5.66 -14.28
C GLU A 63 14.96 4.15 -13.97
N VAL A 64 15.40 3.73 -12.79
CA VAL A 64 15.39 2.32 -12.35
C VAL A 64 13.97 1.84 -12.03
N TYR A 65 13.14 2.69 -11.41
CA TYR A 65 11.73 2.39 -11.16
C TYR A 65 10.99 2.07 -12.48
N LEU A 66 11.13 2.96 -13.47
CA LEU A 66 10.49 2.79 -14.77
C LEU A 66 10.99 1.55 -15.51
N SER A 67 12.26 1.16 -15.36
CA SER A 67 12.73 -0.08 -16.00
C SER A 67 12.14 -1.35 -15.39
N VAL A 68 11.73 -1.32 -14.12
CA VAL A 68 10.98 -2.42 -13.49
C VAL A 68 9.53 -2.41 -13.96
N VAL A 69 8.90 -1.24 -14.07
CA VAL A 69 7.55 -1.10 -14.67
C VAL A 69 7.52 -1.68 -16.10
N ASP A 70 8.55 -1.40 -16.90
CA ASP A 70 8.69 -1.88 -18.29
C ASP A 70 8.82 -3.41 -18.43
N LEU A 71 8.99 -4.14 -17.33
CA LEU A 71 8.96 -5.60 -17.32
C LEU A 71 7.54 -6.18 -17.37
N ILE A 72 6.52 -5.39 -17.07
CA ILE A 72 5.13 -5.84 -17.02
C ILE A 72 4.49 -5.60 -18.40
N ARG A 73 4.55 -6.61 -19.27
CA ARG A 73 4.17 -6.43 -20.70
C ARG A 73 2.91 -7.17 -21.10
N ASP A 74 2.54 -8.19 -20.34
CA ASP A 74 1.38 -9.03 -20.62
C ASP A 74 0.71 -9.53 -19.33
N ALA A 75 -0.36 -10.30 -19.50
CA ALA A 75 -1.12 -10.88 -18.40
C ALA A 75 -0.30 -11.86 -17.53
N ASP A 76 0.64 -12.61 -18.13
CA ASP A 76 1.48 -13.57 -17.40
C ASP A 76 2.48 -12.86 -16.47
N ASP A 77 2.98 -11.70 -16.90
CA ASP A 77 3.82 -10.84 -16.07
C ASP A 77 3.03 -10.23 -14.90
N VAL A 78 1.82 -9.73 -15.17
CA VAL A 78 0.91 -9.21 -14.13
C VAL A 78 0.61 -10.30 -13.10
N HIS A 79 0.27 -11.51 -13.55
CA HIS A 79 0.03 -12.65 -12.68
C HIS A 79 1.27 -12.94 -11.80
N THR A 80 2.44 -13.01 -12.42
CA THR A 80 3.70 -13.38 -11.74
C THR A 80 4.10 -12.36 -10.69
N LEU A 81 4.00 -11.07 -11.02
CA LEU A 81 4.24 -10.00 -10.05
C LEU A 81 3.27 -10.12 -8.88
N THR A 82 1.97 -10.27 -9.15
CA THR A 82 0.93 -10.37 -8.12
C THR A 82 1.18 -11.55 -7.17
N TYR A 83 1.49 -12.73 -7.72
CA TYR A 83 1.76 -13.93 -6.95
C TYR A 83 3.02 -13.80 -6.07
N GLU A 84 4.10 -13.22 -6.59
CA GLU A 84 5.33 -13.03 -5.82
C GLU A 84 5.20 -11.92 -4.75
N VAL A 85 4.43 -10.87 -4.99
CA VAL A 85 4.05 -9.89 -3.96
C VAL A 85 3.34 -10.58 -2.81
N ALA A 86 2.34 -11.42 -3.12
CA ALA A 86 1.59 -12.18 -2.13
C ALA A 86 2.49 -13.10 -1.30
N ARG A 87 3.42 -13.79 -1.96
CA ARG A 87 4.42 -14.65 -1.33
C ARG A 87 5.31 -13.86 -0.36
N GLY A 88 5.78 -12.69 -0.76
CA GLY A 88 6.61 -11.81 0.06
C GLY A 88 5.87 -11.30 1.30
N LEU A 89 4.60 -10.92 1.17
CA LEU A 89 3.75 -10.51 2.28
C LEU A 89 3.45 -11.68 3.22
N ALA A 90 3.08 -12.85 2.69
CA ALA A 90 2.80 -14.04 3.50
C ALA A 90 4.04 -14.51 4.29
N GLY A 91 5.24 -14.38 3.71
CA GLY A 91 6.50 -14.64 4.40
C GLY A 91 6.77 -13.75 5.63
N GLN A 92 6.09 -12.60 5.71
CA GLN A 92 6.10 -11.67 6.85
C GLN A 92 4.91 -11.91 7.79
N ASN A 93 4.20 -13.03 7.62
CA ASN A 93 3.00 -13.39 8.36
C ASN A 93 1.83 -12.40 8.18
N VAL A 94 1.80 -11.71 7.03
CA VAL A 94 0.62 -10.96 6.58
C VAL A 94 -0.46 -11.95 6.16
N ARG A 95 -1.66 -11.78 6.71
CA ARG A 95 -2.81 -12.66 6.45
C ARG A 95 -3.89 -12.01 5.59
N TYR A 96 -3.87 -10.68 5.53
CA TYR A 96 -4.75 -9.89 4.70
C TYR A 96 -3.98 -8.69 4.14
N ALA A 97 -4.14 -8.40 2.84
CA ALA A 97 -3.55 -7.22 2.24
C ALA A 97 -4.50 -6.52 1.27
N GLU A 98 -4.58 -5.19 1.37
CA GLU A 98 -5.20 -4.33 0.37
C GLU A 98 -4.07 -3.76 -0.50
N VAL A 99 -3.93 -4.30 -1.69
CA VAL A 99 -2.85 -3.93 -2.61
C VAL A 99 -3.36 -2.85 -3.55
N THR A 100 -2.66 -1.73 -3.58
CA THR A 100 -2.90 -0.64 -4.55
C THR A 100 -2.36 -1.05 -5.91
N VAL A 101 -3.24 -0.97 -6.91
CA VAL A 101 -3.00 -1.40 -8.28
C VAL A 101 -3.45 -0.29 -9.21
N THR A 102 -2.57 0.15 -10.11
CA THR A 102 -2.85 1.22 -11.08
C THR A 102 -3.17 0.62 -12.47
N PRO A 103 -4.42 0.18 -12.73
CA PRO A 103 -4.75 -0.53 -13.97
C PRO A 103 -4.49 0.32 -15.23
N PHE A 104 -4.63 1.65 -15.13
CA PHE A 104 -4.36 2.57 -16.23
C PHE A 104 -2.96 2.39 -16.82
N THR A 105 -1.94 2.20 -15.97
CA THR A 105 -0.55 2.06 -16.41
C THR A 105 -0.36 0.81 -17.27
N SER A 106 -0.84 -0.35 -16.81
CA SER A 106 -0.74 -1.61 -17.54
C SER A 106 -1.58 -1.62 -18.81
N VAL A 107 -2.79 -1.04 -18.77
CA VAL A 107 -3.66 -0.95 -19.95
C VAL A 107 -3.06 -0.04 -21.02
N ARG A 108 -2.51 1.11 -20.61
CA ARG A 108 -1.79 2.01 -21.53
C ARG A 108 -0.54 1.35 -22.11
N ALA A 109 0.09 0.43 -21.37
CA ALA A 109 1.24 -0.35 -21.85
C ALA A 109 0.86 -1.50 -22.81
N GLY A 110 -0.44 -1.75 -23.03
CA GLY A 110 -0.95 -2.69 -24.03
C GLY A 110 -1.59 -3.96 -23.48
N VAL A 111 -1.65 -4.14 -22.15
CA VAL A 111 -2.35 -5.27 -21.53
C VAL A 111 -3.85 -4.99 -21.56
N ALA A 112 -4.67 -5.83 -22.19
CA ALA A 112 -6.10 -5.58 -22.24
C ALA A 112 -6.71 -5.59 -20.82
N ALA A 113 -7.61 -4.66 -20.50
CA ALA A 113 -8.20 -4.57 -19.16
C ALA A 113 -8.84 -5.88 -18.65
N PRO A 114 -9.57 -6.68 -19.47
CA PRO A 114 -10.07 -7.98 -19.03
C PRO A 114 -8.95 -8.98 -18.69
N GLU A 115 -7.86 -8.98 -19.47
CA GLU A 115 -6.71 -9.88 -19.26
C GLU A 115 -5.94 -9.47 -17.99
N PHE A 116 -5.75 -8.17 -17.78
CA PHE A 116 -5.18 -7.61 -16.56
C PHE A 116 -5.97 -8.04 -15.31
N CYS A 117 -7.29 -7.83 -15.32
CA CYS A 117 -8.16 -8.19 -14.20
C CYS A 117 -8.22 -9.70 -13.98
N ALA A 118 -8.21 -10.51 -15.04
CA ALA A 118 -8.14 -11.97 -14.93
C ALA A 118 -6.82 -12.42 -14.29
N ALA A 119 -5.68 -11.83 -14.68
CA ALA A 119 -4.36 -12.15 -14.17
C ALA A 119 -4.21 -11.88 -12.67
N ILE A 120 -4.65 -10.71 -12.18
CA ILE A 120 -4.57 -10.39 -10.75
C ILE A 120 -5.50 -11.30 -9.93
N GLU A 121 -6.70 -11.63 -10.44
CA GLU A 121 -7.65 -12.49 -9.74
C GLU A 121 -7.18 -13.95 -9.66
N ASP A 122 -6.63 -14.49 -10.75
CA ASP A 122 -6.07 -15.84 -10.76
C ASP A 122 -4.88 -15.94 -9.78
N ALA A 123 -3.96 -14.96 -9.80
CA ALA A 123 -2.85 -14.89 -8.87
C ALA A 123 -3.30 -14.78 -7.41
N ARG A 124 -4.34 -13.99 -7.12
CA ARG A 124 -4.93 -13.86 -5.78
C ARG A 124 -5.49 -15.18 -5.28
N LEU A 125 -6.28 -15.87 -6.09
CA LEU A 125 -6.86 -17.16 -5.71
C LEU A 125 -5.77 -18.23 -5.54
N GLN A 126 -4.71 -18.19 -6.37
CA GLN A 126 -3.57 -19.06 -6.19
C GLN A 126 -2.81 -18.77 -4.90
N ALA A 127 -2.47 -17.51 -4.63
CA ALA A 127 -1.76 -17.11 -3.43
C ALA A 127 -2.52 -17.42 -2.13
N GLU A 128 -3.85 -17.29 -2.16
CA GLU A 128 -4.71 -17.69 -1.02
C GLU A 128 -4.57 -19.19 -0.71
N ARG A 129 -4.59 -20.04 -1.74
CA ARG A 129 -4.39 -21.50 -1.59
C ARG A 129 -2.99 -21.85 -1.13
N ASP A 130 -1.97 -21.23 -1.71
CA ASP A 130 -0.57 -21.63 -1.53
C ASP A 130 0.03 -21.06 -0.23
N PHE A 131 -0.42 -19.88 0.20
CA PHE A 131 0.19 -19.14 1.31
C PHE A 131 -0.78 -18.75 2.44
N GLY A 132 -2.09 -18.90 2.24
CA GLY A 132 -3.10 -18.52 3.23
C GLY A 132 -3.15 -17.01 3.49
N ILE A 133 -2.92 -16.20 2.45
CA ILE A 133 -3.06 -14.74 2.46
C ILE A 133 -4.27 -14.34 1.62
N ALA A 134 -5.14 -13.48 2.16
CA ALA A 134 -6.24 -12.89 1.42
C ALA A 134 -5.82 -11.53 0.84
N LEU A 135 -5.76 -11.41 -0.49
CA LEU A 135 -5.54 -10.10 -1.14
C LEU A 135 -6.87 -9.44 -1.50
N ARG A 136 -6.89 -8.13 -1.51
CA ARG A 136 -7.95 -7.28 -2.07
C ARG A 136 -7.31 -6.11 -2.81
N TRP A 137 -8.05 -5.48 -3.71
CA TRP A 137 -7.54 -4.43 -4.58
C TRP A 137 -8.08 -3.07 -4.21
N CYS A 138 -7.17 -2.10 -4.20
CA CYS A 138 -7.46 -0.69 -4.34
C CYS A 138 -7.06 -0.28 -5.76
N PHE A 139 -8.02 0.01 -6.64
CA PHE A 139 -7.70 0.57 -7.95
C PHE A 139 -7.50 2.08 -7.81
N ASP A 140 -6.30 2.55 -8.13
CA ASP A 140 -5.97 3.97 -7.97
C ASP A 140 -5.83 4.72 -9.30
N ILE A 141 -6.11 6.01 -9.20
CA ILE A 141 -5.82 6.98 -10.26
C ILE A 141 -4.36 7.42 -10.09
N PRO A 142 -3.52 7.33 -11.14
CA PRO A 142 -2.23 8.01 -11.14
C PRO A 142 -2.46 9.52 -11.32
N GLY A 143 -2.36 10.27 -10.22
CA GLY A 143 -2.85 11.64 -10.13
C GLY A 143 -2.23 12.61 -11.15
N GLU A 144 -0.97 12.42 -11.50
CA GLU A 144 -0.23 13.20 -12.49
C GLU A 144 -0.74 13.03 -13.92
N ALA A 145 -1.41 11.90 -14.21
CA ALA A 145 -2.04 11.64 -15.50
C ALA A 145 -3.45 12.27 -15.59
N GLY A 146 -3.93 12.85 -14.49
CA GLY A 146 -5.09 13.74 -14.48
C GLY A 146 -6.43 13.06 -14.81
N PRO A 147 -7.44 13.86 -15.23
CA PRO A 147 -8.80 13.37 -15.42
C PRO A 147 -8.96 12.27 -16.48
N GLU A 148 -8.07 12.19 -17.47
CA GLU A 148 -8.09 11.13 -18.49
C GLU A 148 -7.82 9.76 -17.86
N ALA A 149 -6.76 9.66 -17.05
CA ALA A 149 -6.48 8.44 -16.31
C ALA A 149 -7.58 8.13 -15.30
N ALA A 150 -8.18 9.15 -14.69
CA ALA A 150 -9.31 8.98 -13.78
C ALA A 150 -10.54 8.38 -14.48
N ASP A 151 -10.90 8.87 -15.67
CA ASP A 151 -11.99 8.33 -16.48
C ASP A 151 -11.72 6.86 -16.85
N ALA A 152 -10.48 6.54 -17.28
CA ALA A 152 -10.08 5.19 -17.64
C ALA A 152 -10.04 4.21 -16.45
N THR A 153 -9.43 4.58 -15.32
CA THR A 153 -9.40 3.74 -14.11
C THR A 153 -10.82 3.46 -13.61
N LEU A 154 -11.70 4.47 -13.60
CA LEU A 154 -13.10 4.29 -13.20
C LEU A 154 -13.84 3.36 -14.16
N GLU A 155 -13.68 3.54 -15.48
CA GLU A 155 -14.29 2.65 -16.47
C GLU A 155 -13.87 1.20 -16.26
N ILE A 156 -12.58 0.95 -16.04
CA ILE A 156 -12.05 -0.40 -15.76
C ILE A 156 -12.69 -0.96 -14.49
N ALA A 157 -12.70 -0.20 -13.39
CA ALA A 157 -13.30 -0.63 -12.13
C ALA A 157 -14.78 -1.03 -12.29
N LEU A 158 -15.57 -0.20 -12.98
CA LEU A 158 -17.01 -0.39 -13.12
C LEU A 158 -17.39 -1.46 -14.16
N THR A 159 -16.58 -1.67 -15.19
CA THR A 159 -16.86 -2.65 -16.25
C THR A 159 -16.31 -4.03 -15.92
N GLN A 160 -15.11 -4.12 -15.35
CA GLN A 160 -14.45 -5.40 -15.09
C GLN A 160 -14.85 -6.01 -13.76
N GLN A 161 -15.10 -5.18 -12.73
CA GLN A 161 -15.54 -5.60 -11.39
C GLN A 161 -14.83 -6.87 -10.87
N PRO A 162 -13.48 -6.92 -10.84
CA PRO A 162 -12.79 -8.10 -10.35
C PRO A 162 -13.19 -8.38 -8.91
N ALA A 163 -13.38 -9.64 -8.53
CA ALA A 163 -14.01 -9.99 -7.26
C ALA A 163 -13.21 -9.53 -6.02
N GLY A 164 -11.89 -9.35 -6.15
CA GLY A 164 -11.04 -8.78 -5.11
C GLY A 164 -11.10 -7.25 -4.97
N LEU A 165 -11.72 -6.51 -5.89
CA LEU A 165 -11.75 -5.04 -5.85
C LEU A 165 -12.74 -4.54 -4.80
N ILE A 166 -12.23 -3.77 -3.83
CA ILE A 166 -13.01 -3.27 -2.71
C ILE A 166 -12.89 -1.76 -2.48
N SER A 167 -11.83 -1.14 -3.01
CA SER A 167 -11.58 0.29 -2.80
C SER A 167 -11.07 0.97 -4.06
N PHE A 168 -11.25 2.29 -4.06
CA PHE A 168 -10.80 3.19 -5.10
C PHE A 168 -9.87 4.24 -4.49
N GLY A 169 -8.74 4.44 -5.14
CA GLY A 169 -7.62 5.24 -4.62
C GLY A 169 -7.22 6.37 -5.55
N LEU A 170 -6.27 7.17 -5.07
CA LEU A 170 -5.57 8.20 -5.82
C LEU A 170 -4.14 8.17 -5.32
N GLY A 171 -3.19 7.93 -6.22
CA GLY A 171 -1.76 7.87 -5.93
C GLY A 171 -0.98 8.90 -6.75
N GLY A 172 0.34 8.72 -6.79
CA GLY A 172 1.26 9.60 -7.52
C GLY A 172 1.56 10.90 -6.77
N PRO A 173 2.26 11.86 -7.42
CA PRO A 173 2.70 13.09 -6.77
C PRO A 173 1.50 13.96 -6.35
N GLU A 174 1.51 14.40 -5.10
CA GLU A 174 0.42 15.22 -4.56
C GLU A 174 0.46 16.68 -5.04
N ILE A 175 1.66 17.20 -5.30
CA ILE A 175 1.89 18.60 -5.67
C ILE A 175 1.38 18.84 -7.09
N GLY A 176 0.51 19.85 -7.24
CA GLY A 176 -0.09 20.18 -8.53
C GLY A 176 -1.29 19.31 -8.92
N VAL A 177 -1.71 18.38 -8.05
CA VAL A 177 -2.82 17.46 -8.27
C VAL A 177 -3.95 17.77 -7.27
N PRO A 178 -4.82 18.77 -7.52
CA PRO A 178 -5.91 19.10 -6.62
C PRO A 178 -6.93 17.97 -6.54
N ARG A 179 -7.31 17.55 -5.33
CA ARG A 179 -8.28 16.46 -5.10
C ARG A 179 -9.68 16.75 -5.64
N PRO A 180 -10.22 18.00 -5.57
CA PRO A 180 -11.57 18.29 -6.07
C PRO A 180 -11.82 17.89 -7.53
N GLN A 181 -10.78 17.83 -8.37
CA GLN A 181 -10.95 17.46 -9.79
C GLN A 181 -11.40 16.01 -10.00
N PHE A 182 -11.16 15.12 -9.02
CA PHE A 182 -11.52 13.70 -9.06
C PHE A 182 -12.82 13.39 -8.31
N ALA A 183 -13.51 14.40 -7.77
CA ALA A 183 -14.70 14.23 -6.94
C ALA A 183 -15.78 13.40 -7.64
N ARG A 184 -15.99 13.60 -8.95
CA ARG A 184 -16.99 12.83 -9.72
C ARG A 184 -16.63 11.34 -9.80
N HIS A 185 -15.34 11.02 -9.90
CA HIS A 185 -14.86 9.65 -10.05
C HIS A 185 -15.02 8.89 -8.75
N PHE A 186 -14.60 9.49 -7.65
CA PHE A 186 -14.78 8.91 -6.32
C PHE A 186 -16.25 8.78 -5.95
N ALA A 187 -17.09 9.77 -6.27
CA ALA A 187 -18.54 9.67 -6.07
C ALA A 187 -19.14 8.48 -6.85
N ALA A 188 -18.72 8.27 -8.10
CA ALA A 188 -19.19 7.15 -8.91
C ALA A 188 -18.68 5.78 -8.39
N ALA A 189 -17.41 5.68 -8.02
CA ALA A 189 -16.84 4.48 -7.42
C ALA A 189 -17.55 4.08 -6.12
N ARG A 190 -17.80 5.06 -5.23
CA ARG A 190 -18.55 4.86 -4.00
C ARG A 190 -20.00 4.49 -4.24
N ALA A 191 -20.65 5.08 -5.24
CA ALA A 191 -22.00 4.70 -5.64
C ALA A 191 -22.08 3.25 -6.16
N ALA A 192 -20.97 2.70 -6.67
CA ALA A 192 -20.83 1.31 -7.05
C ALA A 192 -20.44 0.37 -5.89
N GLY A 193 -20.30 0.90 -4.66
CA GLY A 193 -19.99 0.13 -3.46
C GLY A 193 -18.50 0.00 -3.12
N LEU A 194 -17.61 0.71 -3.83
CA LEU A 194 -16.19 0.75 -3.49
C LEU A 194 -15.93 1.73 -2.35
N HIS A 195 -15.04 1.35 -1.44
CA HIS A 195 -14.54 2.25 -0.40
C HIS A 195 -13.59 3.32 -0.97
N SER A 196 -13.44 4.45 -0.28
CA SER A 196 -12.51 5.52 -0.68
C SER A 196 -11.25 5.56 0.19
N ALA A 197 -10.07 5.36 -0.43
CA ALA A 197 -8.76 5.45 0.23
C ALA A 197 -7.72 6.20 -0.62
N PRO A 198 -7.85 7.52 -0.81
CA PRO A 198 -6.88 8.33 -1.56
C PRO A 198 -5.62 8.65 -0.74
N HIS A 199 -4.49 8.89 -1.42
CA HIS A 199 -3.32 9.53 -0.83
C HIS A 199 -3.59 11.02 -0.61
N ALA A 200 -3.25 11.50 0.58
CA ALA A 200 -3.33 12.92 0.90
C ALA A 200 -2.40 13.29 2.07
N GLY A 201 -1.76 14.46 1.96
CA GLY A 201 -1.01 15.05 3.06
C GLY A 201 0.29 14.31 3.37
N GLU A 202 0.88 13.63 2.38
CA GLU A 202 2.23 13.09 2.50
C GLU A 202 3.28 14.18 2.23
N SER A 203 3.26 14.73 1.01
CA SER A 203 4.22 15.72 0.52
C SER A 203 3.62 17.13 0.42
N THR A 204 2.35 17.28 0.83
CA THR A 204 1.61 18.54 0.89
C THR A 204 1.13 18.85 2.31
N GLY A 205 0.34 19.91 2.48
CA GLY A 205 -0.18 20.34 3.79
C GLY A 205 -1.50 19.66 4.19
N PRO A 206 -2.01 19.97 5.40
CA PRO A 206 -3.25 19.39 5.93
C PRO A 206 -4.50 19.69 5.08
N GLN A 207 -4.49 20.77 4.27
CA GLN A 207 -5.61 21.08 3.38
C GLN A 207 -5.89 19.96 2.38
N THR A 208 -4.86 19.26 1.91
CA THR A 208 -5.02 18.15 0.98
C THR A 208 -5.79 16.98 1.61
N VAL A 209 -5.59 16.75 2.92
CA VAL A 209 -6.34 15.75 3.69
C VAL A 209 -7.79 16.17 3.85
N TRP A 210 -8.05 17.45 4.17
CA TRP A 210 -9.40 18.00 4.15
C TRP A 210 -10.08 17.81 2.80
N ASP A 211 -9.39 18.13 1.70
CA ASP A 211 -9.96 17.98 0.36
C ASP A 211 -10.27 16.51 0.03
N ALA A 212 -9.44 15.57 0.47
CA ALA A 212 -9.71 14.14 0.31
C ALA A 212 -10.97 13.70 1.09
N ILE A 213 -11.13 14.18 2.33
CA ILE A 213 -12.32 13.91 3.13
C ILE A 213 -13.57 14.53 2.47
N GLU A 214 -13.52 15.82 2.14
CA GLU A 214 -14.68 16.60 1.71
C GLU A 214 -15.10 16.32 0.27
N HIS A 215 -14.15 16.08 -0.63
CA HIS A 215 -14.44 15.92 -2.07
C HIS A 215 -14.39 14.47 -2.54
N LEU A 216 -13.54 13.64 -1.95
CA LEU A 216 -13.39 12.24 -2.35
C LEU A 216 -14.20 11.30 -1.44
N GLY A 217 -14.64 11.79 -0.27
CA GLY A 217 -15.37 10.98 0.70
C GLY A 217 -14.50 9.90 1.32
N ALA A 218 -13.24 10.24 1.58
CA ALA A 218 -12.24 9.33 2.11
C ALA A 218 -12.69 8.66 3.42
N GLU A 219 -12.58 7.34 3.46
CA GLU A 219 -12.83 6.49 4.63
C GLU A 219 -11.52 6.12 5.34
N ARG A 220 -10.42 6.09 4.58
CA ARG A 220 -9.04 6.10 5.07
C ARG A 220 -8.21 7.05 4.22
N ILE A 221 -7.05 7.47 4.74
CA ILE A 221 -6.13 8.35 4.04
C ILE A 221 -4.76 7.68 3.93
N GLY A 222 -4.27 7.54 2.70
CA GLY A 222 -2.89 7.16 2.42
C GLY A 222 -1.94 8.21 2.98
N HIS A 223 -1.03 7.80 3.86
CA HIS A 223 -0.13 8.64 4.65
C HIS A 223 -0.83 9.58 5.64
N GLY A 224 -1.35 10.72 5.20
CA GLY A 224 -2.04 11.70 6.06
C GLY A 224 -1.17 12.42 7.08
N ILE A 225 0.16 12.28 7.02
CA ILE A 225 1.08 12.70 8.09
C ILE A 225 1.08 14.22 8.34
N ALA A 226 0.73 15.04 7.32
CA ALA A 226 0.56 16.48 7.46
C ALA A 226 -0.60 16.88 8.37
N ALA A 227 -1.50 15.96 8.71
CA ALA A 227 -2.56 16.19 9.69
C ALA A 227 -2.03 16.67 11.05
N ALA A 228 -0.80 16.26 11.42
CA ALA A 228 -0.15 16.70 12.65
C ALA A 228 0.07 18.23 12.74
N GLN A 229 -0.03 18.93 11.61
CA GLN A 229 0.12 20.39 11.53
C GLN A 229 -1.20 21.14 11.79
N ASP A 230 -2.34 20.43 11.84
CA ASP A 230 -3.67 21.01 12.05
C ASP A 230 -4.41 20.26 13.19
N PRO A 231 -4.45 20.84 14.41
CA PRO A 231 -5.18 20.24 15.53
C PRO A 231 -6.67 20.00 15.27
N ARG A 232 -7.32 20.81 14.41
CA ARG A 232 -8.73 20.62 14.05
C ARG A 232 -8.90 19.37 13.20
N LEU A 233 -7.97 19.14 12.27
CA LEU A 233 -7.97 17.94 11.43
C LEU A 233 -7.71 16.69 12.27
N MET A 234 -6.73 16.71 13.18
CA MET A 234 -6.50 15.56 14.08
C MET A 234 -7.73 15.21 14.91
N ALA A 235 -8.39 16.21 15.50
CA ALA A 235 -9.62 15.99 16.25
C ALA A 235 -10.72 15.40 15.36
N TYR A 236 -10.90 15.93 14.14
CA TYR A 236 -11.89 15.40 13.19
C TYR A 236 -11.62 13.94 12.82
N LEU A 237 -10.38 13.59 12.48
CA LEU A 237 -9.97 12.23 12.13
C LEU A 237 -10.24 11.25 13.29
N ALA A 238 -9.91 11.65 14.52
CA ALA A 238 -10.17 10.86 15.72
C ALA A 238 -11.68 10.67 15.97
N ASP A 239 -12.46 11.75 15.92
CA ASP A 239 -13.90 11.72 16.19
C ASP A 239 -14.68 10.88 15.16
N HIS A 240 -14.21 10.85 13.91
CA HIS A 240 -14.89 10.14 12.81
C HIS A 240 -14.28 8.76 12.52
N GLY A 241 -13.22 8.36 13.22
CA GLY A 241 -12.56 7.09 12.98
C GLY A 241 -11.96 6.96 11.58
N ILE A 242 -11.43 8.05 11.01
CA ILE A 242 -10.77 8.02 9.70
C ILE A 242 -9.29 7.70 9.94
N ALA A 243 -8.89 6.49 9.57
CA ALA A 243 -7.53 6.02 9.80
C ALA A 243 -6.53 6.60 8.79
N LEU A 244 -5.32 6.86 9.28
CA LEU A 244 -4.16 7.22 8.47
C LEU A 244 -3.29 5.99 8.24
N GLU A 245 -3.02 5.67 6.98
CA GLU A 245 -2.16 4.57 6.56
C GLU A 245 -0.70 5.05 6.54
N VAL A 246 -0.03 4.98 7.69
CA VAL A 246 1.27 5.61 7.91
C VAL A 246 2.40 4.68 7.46
N CYS A 247 3.34 5.23 6.67
CA CYS A 247 4.47 4.50 6.08
C CYS A 247 5.81 5.15 6.51
N PRO A 248 6.30 4.92 7.75
CA PRO A 248 7.39 5.72 8.33
C PRO A 248 8.68 5.76 7.51
N THR A 249 9.14 4.62 7.00
CA THR A 249 10.37 4.56 6.20
C THR A 249 10.17 5.23 4.84
N SER A 250 9.02 5.00 4.19
CA SER A 250 8.65 5.69 2.94
C SER A 250 8.72 7.20 3.11
N ASN A 251 8.08 7.74 4.16
CA ASN A 251 8.02 9.19 4.38
C ASN A 251 9.42 9.82 4.55
N VAL A 252 10.41 9.07 5.06
CA VAL A 252 11.81 9.53 5.10
C VAL A 252 12.48 9.41 3.73
N CYS A 253 12.29 8.29 3.02
CA CYS A 253 12.85 8.05 1.69
C CYS A 253 12.35 9.05 0.65
N THR A 254 11.07 9.43 0.69
CA THR A 254 10.44 10.45 -0.17
C THR A 254 10.77 11.88 0.26
N ARG A 255 11.45 12.05 1.40
CA ARG A 255 11.79 13.35 2.03
C ARG A 255 10.57 14.16 2.48
N SER A 256 9.40 13.55 2.56
CA SER A 256 8.20 14.09 3.21
C SER A 256 8.45 14.37 4.70
N VAL A 257 9.33 13.59 5.33
CA VAL A 257 9.86 13.78 6.68
C VAL A 257 11.39 13.77 6.64
N ARG A 258 12.04 14.64 7.43
CA ARG A 258 13.51 14.76 7.44
C ARG A 258 14.23 13.53 8.00
N SER A 259 13.68 12.93 9.05
CA SER A 259 14.23 11.75 9.71
C SER A 259 13.16 11.05 10.56
N LEU A 260 13.36 9.78 10.90
CA LEU A 260 12.44 9.06 11.79
C LEU A 260 12.26 9.77 13.16
N ALA A 261 13.32 10.39 13.69
CA ALA A 261 13.26 11.13 14.96
C ALA A 261 12.29 12.34 14.93
N GLU A 262 11.96 12.83 13.73
CA GLU A 262 11.03 13.94 13.51
C GLU A 262 9.70 13.48 12.92
N HIS A 263 9.48 12.16 12.84
CA HIS A 263 8.27 11.62 12.25
C HIS A 263 7.04 12.04 13.08
N PRO A 264 5.93 12.47 12.44
CA PRO A 264 4.75 12.96 13.16
C PRO A 264 3.88 11.86 13.81
N LEU A 265 4.20 10.59 13.56
CA LEU A 265 3.47 9.43 14.10
C LEU A 265 3.22 9.52 15.62
N PRO A 266 4.20 9.87 16.49
CA PRO A 266 3.95 10.03 17.92
C PRO A 266 2.93 11.12 18.25
N ALA A 267 2.93 12.23 17.51
CA ALA A 267 1.97 13.31 17.72
C ALA A 267 0.55 12.90 17.29
N LEU A 268 0.43 12.21 16.16
CA LEU A 268 -0.85 11.67 15.66
C LEU A 268 -1.43 10.65 16.64
N ALA A 269 -0.61 9.68 17.09
CA ALA A 269 -1.03 8.67 18.05
C ALA A 269 -1.41 9.29 19.40
N ALA A 270 -0.65 10.26 19.90
CA ALA A 270 -0.96 10.97 21.15
C ALA A 270 -2.27 11.79 21.06
N ALA A 271 -2.63 12.26 19.87
CA ALA A 271 -3.90 12.94 19.61
C ALA A 271 -5.09 11.97 19.45
N GLY A 272 -4.88 10.66 19.52
CA GLY A 272 -5.92 9.66 19.35
C GLY A 272 -6.37 9.44 17.90
N VAL A 273 -5.61 9.96 16.93
CA VAL A 273 -5.86 9.71 15.50
C VAL A 273 -5.64 8.21 15.24
N PRO A 274 -6.59 7.50 14.62
CA PRO A 274 -6.37 6.12 14.26
C PRO A 274 -5.28 6.01 13.20
N VAL A 275 -4.30 5.14 13.44
CA VAL A 275 -3.19 4.90 12.52
C VAL A 275 -3.02 3.42 12.27
N THR A 276 -2.65 3.08 11.04
CA THR A 276 -2.11 1.76 10.69
C THR A 276 -0.67 1.94 10.24
N ILE A 277 0.13 0.88 10.41
CA ILE A 277 1.54 0.88 10.00
C ILE A 277 1.66 0.03 8.75
N ASN A 278 2.26 0.60 7.72
CA ASN A 278 2.24 0.11 6.36
C ASN A 278 3.60 0.27 5.69
N SER A 279 3.83 -0.49 4.62
CA SER A 279 5.15 -0.60 3.99
C SER A 279 5.32 0.11 2.66
N ASP A 280 4.22 0.51 2.00
CA ASP A 280 4.23 1.31 0.77
C ASP A 280 4.91 0.61 -0.42
N ASP A 281 6.16 0.96 -0.75
CA ASP A 281 7.00 0.30 -1.76
C ASP A 281 8.21 -0.44 -1.11
N PRO A 282 7.99 -1.53 -0.34
CA PRO A 282 8.99 -2.05 0.58
C PRO A 282 10.37 -2.38 -0.03
N PRO A 283 10.47 -3.15 -1.14
CA PRO A 283 11.75 -3.37 -1.83
C PRO A 283 12.47 -2.09 -2.23
N MET A 284 11.75 -1.06 -2.69
CA MET A 284 12.35 0.20 -3.15
C MET A 284 12.87 1.06 -2.00
N PHE A 285 12.21 0.99 -0.84
CA PHE A 285 12.66 1.66 0.39
C PHE A 285 13.58 0.80 1.26
N SER A 286 14.00 -0.38 0.77
CA SER A 286 14.80 -1.35 1.52
C SER A 286 14.20 -1.69 2.88
N THR A 287 12.87 -1.85 2.93
CA THR A 287 12.12 -2.17 4.13
C THR A 287 11.19 -3.38 3.94
N THR A 288 10.50 -3.75 5.02
CA THR A 288 9.49 -4.81 5.10
C THR A 288 8.43 -4.37 6.10
N LEU A 289 7.21 -4.91 6.06
CA LEU A 289 6.20 -4.59 7.07
C LEU A 289 6.67 -4.95 8.50
N ASN A 290 7.42 -6.05 8.65
CA ASN A 290 8.03 -6.37 9.94
C ASN A 290 8.96 -5.25 10.41
N ARG A 291 9.78 -4.70 9.50
CA ARG A 291 10.67 -3.58 9.82
C ARG A 291 9.88 -2.31 10.14
N GLU A 292 8.79 -2.03 9.44
CA GLU A 292 7.94 -0.87 9.74
C GLU A 292 7.29 -0.98 11.13
N TYR A 293 6.91 -2.19 11.56
CA TYR A 293 6.43 -2.43 12.93
C TYR A 293 7.55 -2.22 13.96
N GLU A 294 8.80 -2.61 13.68
CA GLU A 294 9.93 -2.29 14.56
C GLU A 294 10.17 -0.79 14.65
N VAL A 295 10.12 -0.07 13.53
CA VAL A 295 10.24 1.39 13.48
C VAL A 295 9.12 2.05 14.28
N ALA A 296 7.88 1.61 14.10
CA ALA A 296 6.75 2.12 14.87
C ALA A 296 6.89 1.81 16.38
N ALA A 297 7.41 0.63 16.75
CA ALA A 297 7.69 0.29 18.13
C ALA A 297 8.69 1.27 18.75
N ASP A 298 9.77 1.58 18.05
CA ASP A 298 10.80 2.52 18.50
C ASP A 298 10.25 3.95 18.62
N LEU A 299 9.48 4.41 17.61
CA LEU A 299 8.91 5.75 17.59
C LEU A 299 7.87 6.00 18.69
N LEU A 300 7.08 4.97 19.01
CA LEU A 300 5.97 5.06 19.96
C LEU A 300 6.32 4.49 21.35
N GLY A 301 7.51 3.93 21.53
CA GLY A 301 7.94 3.29 22.76
C GLY A 301 7.10 2.06 23.13
N LEU A 302 6.71 1.26 22.13
CA LEU A 302 5.78 0.14 22.31
C LEU A 302 6.52 -1.17 22.64
N ASP A 303 5.87 -1.97 23.48
CA ASP A 303 6.20 -3.37 23.70
C ASP A 303 5.39 -4.30 22.79
N ALA A 304 5.46 -5.61 23.02
CA ALA A 304 4.71 -6.61 22.27
C ALA A 304 3.18 -6.40 22.33
N SER A 305 2.67 -5.90 23.46
CA SER A 305 1.23 -5.61 23.62
C SER A 305 0.83 -4.42 22.75
N GLY A 306 1.62 -3.36 22.75
CA GLY A 306 1.42 -2.19 21.90
C GLY A 306 1.48 -2.54 20.41
N ILE A 307 2.44 -3.39 20.01
CA ILE A 307 2.58 -3.89 18.63
C ILE A 307 1.37 -4.74 18.21
N ALA A 308 0.87 -5.61 19.10
CA ALA A 308 -0.37 -6.33 18.85
C ALA A 308 -1.56 -5.37 18.70
N GLY A 309 -1.56 -4.25 19.43
CA GLY A 309 -2.52 -3.16 19.26
C GLY A 309 -2.49 -2.53 17.87
N LEU A 310 -1.30 -2.29 17.30
CA LEU A 310 -1.16 -1.79 15.92
C LEU A 310 -1.68 -2.81 14.89
N ALA A 311 -1.38 -4.09 15.05
CA ALA A 311 -1.92 -5.15 14.19
C ALA A 311 -3.45 -5.24 14.29
N MET A 312 -3.99 -5.10 15.50
CA MET A 312 -5.43 -5.07 15.74
C MET A 312 -6.10 -3.88 15.06
N ALA A 313 -5.49 -2.69 15.13
CA ALA A 313 -5.97 -1.50 14.43
C ALA A 313 -5.99 -1.72 12.91
N ALA A 314 -4.92 -2.28 12.34
CA ALA A 314 -4.89 -2.61 10.91
C ALA A 314 -6.01 -3.59 10.50
N ALA A 315 -6.29 -4.62 11.30
CA ALA A 315 -7.42 -5.50 11.06
C ALA A 315 -8.76 -4.75 11.16
N GLN A 316 -8.94 -3.91 12.17
CA GLN A 316 -10.18 -3.17 12.42
C GLN A 316 -10.49 -2.13 11.34
N TYR A 317 -9.49 -1.40 10.85
CA TYR A 317 -9.64 -0.39 9.81
C TYR A 317 -9.57 -0.95 8.39
N SER A 318 -9.23 -2.23 8.21
CA SER A 318 -9.37 -2.88 6.90
C SER A 318 -10.80 -2.79 6.34
N PHE A 319 -10.91 -2.81 5.03
CA PHE A 319 -12.16 -2.97 4.28
C PHE A 319 -12.51 -4.45 4.09
N ALA A 320 -11.85 -5.35 4.84
CA ALA A 320 -12.18 -6.76 4.87
C ALA A 320 -13.65 -6.98 5.28
N PRO A 321 -14.35 -7.94 4.66
CA PRO A 321 -15.66 -8.38 5.14
C PRO A 321 -15.61 -8.73 6.63
N ALA A 322 -16.73 -8.49 7.33
CA ALA A 322 -16.78 -8.62 8.80
C ALA A 322 -16.29 -9.99 9.33
N ALA A 323 -16.55 -11.07 8.60
CA ALA A 323 -16.08 -12.41 8.96
C ALA A 323 -14.55 -12.55 8.87
N GLU A 324 -13.94 -12.04 7.79
CA GLU A 324 -12.48 -12.04 7.61
C GLU A 324 -11.79 -11.17 8.65
N LYS A 325 -12.37 -9.99 8.93
CA LYS A 325 -11.92 -9.09 10.00
C LYS A 325 -11.92 -9.79 11.37
N ALA A 326 -13.03 -10.43 11.73
CA ALA A 326 -13.15 -11.17 13.00
C ALA A 326 -12.13 -12.32 13.09
N GLN A 327 -11.92 -13.05 12.00
CA GLN A 327 -10.93 -14.13 11.95
C GLN A 327 -9.50 -13.60 12.16
N LEU A 328 -9.14 -12.48 11.54
CA LEU A 328 -7.82 -11.89 11.69
C LEU A 328 -7.59 -11.37 13.11
N VAL A 329 -8.58 -10.68 13.69
CA VAL A 329 -8.58 -10.23 15.09
C VAL A 329 -8.35 -11.41 16.04
N GLU A 330 -9.07 -12.51 15.86
CA GLU A 330 -8.91 -13.72 16.68
C GLU A 330 -7.53 -14.39 16.51
N GLN A 331 -6.94 -14.34 15.31
CA GLN A 331 -5.57 -14.83 15.09
C GLN A 331 -4.54 -13.97 15.84
N ILE A 332 -4.68 -12.65 15.80
CA ILE A 332 -3.82 -11.70 16.51
C ILE A 332 -3.94 -11.91 18.02
N ASP A 333 -5.16 -11.96 18.56
CA ASP A 333 -5.40 -12.13 19.99
C ASP A 333 -4.84 -13.46 20.52
N ARG A 334 -5.05 -14.56 19.79
CA ARG A 334 -4.47 -15.87 20.18
C ARG A 334 -2.94 -15.85 20.17
N TYR A 335 -2.33 -15.23 19.18
CA TYR A 335 -0.87 -15.11 19.13
C TYR A 335 -0.33 -14.28 20.30
N ARG A 336 -0.95 -13.12 20.58
CA ARG A 336 -0.59 -12.26 21.72
C ARG A 336 -0.68 -13.02 23.04
N GLN A 337 -1.74 -13.80 23.26
CA GLN A 337 -1.93 -14.58 24.48
C GLN A 337 -0.93 -15.73 24.63
N ALA A 338 -0.50 -16.35 23.53
CA ALA A 338 0.45 -17.46 23.57
C ALA A 338 1.90 -17.00 23.80
N ALA A 339 2.22 -15.74 23.49
CA ALA A 339 3.55 -15.16 23.61
C ALA A 339 3.79 -14.42 24.95
N GLY A 340 2.73 -14.14 25.72
CA GLY A 340 2.78 -13.52 27.06
C GLY A 340 2.83 -14.54 28.19
#